data_AF-A0A4Y2TAA8-F1
#
_entry.id   AF-A0A4Y2TAA8-F1
#
_cell.length_a   1.000
_cell.length_b   1.000
_cell.length_c   1.000
_cell.angle_alpha   90.00
_cell.angle_beta   90.00
_cell.angle_gamma   90.00
#
_symmetry.space_group_name_H-M   'P 1'
#
loop_
_entity.id
_entity.type
_entity.pdbx_description
1 polymer ?
#
loop_
_entity_poly.entity_id
_entity_poly.type
_entity_poly.pdbx_seq_one_letter_code
_entity_poly.pdbx_strand_id
1 'polypeptide(L)' 'MPRRKRGITGDAASRREAIRKRERRVVETEEERNRRLSTMAQRGQKRRAEDTEEQRNSRLSDMAQRSQQRRAE' A
#
# COMPACT_ATOMS: atom_id res chain seq x y z
N MET A 1 15.59 -4.53 -22.51
CA MET A 1 14.47 -4.43 -21.53
C MET A 1 13.42 -3.45 -22.07
N PRO A 2 12.28 -3.89 -22.62
CA PRO A 2 11.28 -2.95 -23.14
C PRO A 2 10.58 -2.24 -21.99
N ARG A 3 10.72 -0.91 -21.93
CA ARG A 3 10.03 -0.06 -20.96
C ARG A 3 8.53 -0.14 -21.23
N ARG A 4 7.76 -0.77 -20.32
CA ARG A 4 6.29 -0.69 -20.33
C ARG A 4 5.91 0.78 -20.12
N LYS A 5 5.60 1.48 -21.22
CA LYS A 5 4.93 2.78 -21.19
C LYS A 5 3.55 2.52 -20.58
N ARG A 6 3.39 2.75 -19.27
CA ARG A 6 2.06 2.84 -18.67
C ARG A 6 1.41 4.04 -19.36
N GLY A 7 0.51 3.77 -20.30
CA GLY A 7 -0.23 4.80 -21.01
C GLY A 7 -0.91 5.72 -20.01
N ILE A 8 -0.85 7.03 -20.27
CA ILE A 8 -1.54 8.09 -19.53
C ILE A 8 -3.07 7.91 -19.65
N THR A 9 -3.52 7.07 -20.58
CA THR A 9 -4.85 6.46 -20.65
C THR A 9 -5.03 5.37 -19.58
N GLY A 10 -4.86 5.75 -18.31
CA GLY A 10 -5.36 4.94 -17.21
C GLY A 10 -6.87 4.81 -17.39
N ASP A 11 -7.32 3.58 -17.61
CA ASP A 11 -8.71 3.20 -17.84
C ASP A 11 -9.68 4.07 -17.02
N ALA A 12 -10.62 4.73 -17.70
CA ALA A 12 -11.57 5.65 -17.07
C ALA A 12 -12.36 4.95 -15.95
N ALA A 13 -12.59 3.64 -16.04
CA ALA A 13 -13.21 2.86 -14.98
C ALA A 13 -12.31 2.74 -13.74
N SER A 14 -11.02 2.45 -13.90
CA SER A 14 -10.03 2.45 -12.81
C SER A 14 -9.96 3.81 -12.09
N ARG A 15 -10.01 4.93 -12.83
CA ARG A 15 -10.04 6.27 -12.22
C ARG A 15 -11.34 6.52 -11.44
N ARG A 16 -12.49 6.13 -12.00
CA ARG A 16 -13.79 6.22 -11.31
C ARG A 16 -13.83 5.36 -10.05
N GLU A 17 -13.25 4.16 -10.07
CA GLU A 17 -13.19 3.28 -8.90
C GLU A 17 -12.30 3.86 -7.80
N ALA A 18 -11.17 4.45 -8.14
CA ALA A 18 -10.29 5.13 -7.18
C ALA A 18 -10.98 6.32 -6.50
N ILE A 19 -11.74 7.12 -7.26
CA ILE A 19 -12.54 8.23 -6.73
C ILE A 19 -13.60 7.70 -5.76
N ARG A 20 -14.39 6.71 -6.17
CA ARG A 20 -15.42 6.09 -5.31
C ARG A 20 -14.84 5.52 -4.02
N LYS A 21 -13.68 4.84 -4.09
CA LYS A 21 -12.98 4.32 -2.90
C LYS A 21 -12.53 5.45 -1.97
N ARG A 22 -12.13 6.60 -2.51
CA ARG A 22 -11.73 7.76 -1.72
C ARG A 22 -12.94 8.41 -1.05
N GLU A 23 -14.03 8.63 -1.78
CA GLU A 23 -15.27 9.20 -1.24
C GLU A 23 -15.80 8.37 -0.07
N ARG A 24 -15.82 7.03 -0.21
CA ARG A 24 -16.17 6.13 0.91
C ARG A 24 -15.32 6.39 2.16
N ARG A 25 -14.00 6.56 2.00
CA ARG A 25 -13.08 6.84 3.12
C ARG A 25 -13.23 8.23 3.74
N VAL A 26 -13.78 9.19 3.01
CA VAL A 26 -14.00 10.56 3.51
C VAL A 26 -15.24 10.62 4.39
N VAL A 27 -16.28 9.84 4.07
CA VAL A 27 -17.53 9.79 4.84
C VAL A 27 -17.54 8.72 5.94
N GLU A 28 -16.51 7.87 6.02
CA GLU A 28 -16.34 6.86 7.08
C GLU A 28 -16.36 7.52 8.46
N THR A 29 -17.13 6.94 9.38
CA THR A 29 -17.07 7.32 10.81
C THR A 29 -15.75 6.87 11.43
N GLU A 30 -15.38 7.42 12.58
CA GLU A 30 -14.15 7.02 13.29
C GLU A 30 -14.15 5.53 13.66
N GLU A 31 -15.30 4.98 14.07
CA GLU A 31 -15.43 3.56 14.39
C GLU A 31 -15.20 2.67 13.16
N GLU A 32 -15.81 3.01 12.02
CA GLU A 32 -15.64 2.26 10.77
C GLU A 32 -14.20 2.36 10.26
N ARG A 33 -13.60 3.56 10.36
CA ARG A 33 -12.19 3.78 10.03
C ARG A 33 -11.30 2.91 10.92
N ASN A 34 -11.54 2.87 12.22
CA ASN A 34 -10.77 2.08 13.17
C ASN A 34 -10.90 0.58 12.89
N ARG A 35 -12.12 0.07 12.63
CA ARG A 35 -12.33 -1.33 12.22
C ARG A 35 -11.57 -1.65 10.93
N ARG A 36 -11.66 -0.79 9.91
CA ARG A 36 -10.96 -0.99 8.63
C ARG A 36 -9.44 -1.02 8.81
N LEU A 37 -8.88 -0.08 9.59
CA LEU A 37 -7.45 -0.03 9.89
C LEU A 37 -6.99 -1.27 10.68
N SER A 38 -7.78 -1.70 11.66
CA SER A 38 -7.51 -2.91 12.46
C SER A 38 -7.43 -4.16 11.58
N THR A 39 -8.41 -4.36 10.70
CA THR A 39 -8.42 -5.48 9.74
C THR A 39 -7.20 -5.46 8.82
N MET A 40 -6.79 -4.28 8.34
CA MET A 40 -5.58 -4.15 7.50
C MET A 40 -4.30 -4.45 8.29
N ALA A 41 -4.22 -4.02 9.55
CA ALA A 41 -3.09 -4.30 10.43
C ALA A 41 -2.98 -5.81 10.70
N GLN A 42 -4.10 -6.47 11.04
CA GLN A 42 -4.15 -7.92 11.26
C GLN A 42 -3.71 -8.70 10.01
N ARG A 43 -4.22 -8.32 8.83
CA ARG A 43 -3.77 -8.93 7.56
C ARG A 43 -2.29 -8.68 7.29
N GLY A 44 -1.77 -7.51 7.67
CA GLY A 44 -0.34 -7.20 7.59
C GLY A 44 0.50 -8.12 8.47
N GLN A 45 0.06 -8.34 9.72
CA GLN A 45 0.74 -9.24 10.64
C GLN A 45 0.69 -10.69 10.18
N LYS A 46 -0.45 -11.17 9.69
CA LYS A 46 -0.58 -12.53 9.14
C LYS A 46 0.43 -12.77 8.01
N ARG A 47 0.54 -11.84 7.05
CA ARG A 47 1.55 -11.94 5.98
C ARG A 47 2.97 -11.99 6.53
N ARG A 48 3.30 -11.13 7.50
CA ARG A 48 4.65 -11.12 8.12
C ARG A 48 4.97 -12.38 8.90
N ALA A 49 3.97 -13.04 9.48
CA ALA A 49 4.14 -14.31 10.19
C ALA A 49 4.42 -15.47 9.22
N GLU A 50 3.93 -15.36 7.99
CA GLU A 50 4.14 -16.32 6.89
C GLU A 50 5.40 -16.00 6.05
N ASP A 51 6.07 -14.85 6.26
CA ASP A 51 7.28 -14.45 5.51
C ASP A 51 8.45 -15.42 5.79
N THR A 52 9.18 -15.81 4.74
CA THR A 52 10.47 -16.50 4.89
C THR A 52 11.59 -15.54 5.35
N GLU A 53 12.72 -16.07 5.83
CA GLU A 53 13.87 -15.25 6.22
C GLU A 53 14.37 -14.34 5.09
N GLU A 54 14.43 -14.85 3.86
CA GLU A 54 14.81 -14.07 2.68
C GLU A 54 13.84 -12.92 2.40
N GLN A 55 12.53 -13.19 2.45
CA GLN A 55 11.50 -12.17 2.25
C GLN A 55 11.55 -11.11 3.35
N ARG A 56 11.78 -11.53 4.60
CA ARG A 56 11.95 -10.63 5.74
C ARG A 56 13.18 -9.76 5.57
N ASN A 57 14.32 -10.32 5.18
CA ASN A 57 15.57 -9.58 4.97
C ASN A 57 15.45 -8.58 3.82
N SER A 58 14.83 -8.97 2.70
CA SER A 58 14.53 -8.06 1.59
C SER A 58 13.65 -6.88 2.04
N ARG A 59 12.56 -7.17 2.77
CA ARG A 59 11.67 -6.13 3.31
C ARG A 59 12.38 -5.18 4.29
N LEU A 60 13.27 -5.69 5.14
CA LEU A 60 14.06 -4.87 6.06
C LEU A 60 15.05 -3.97 5.29
N SER A 61 15.73 -4.51 4.28
CA SER A 61 16.65 -3.77 3.41
C SER A 61 15.94 -2.62 2.69
N ASP A 62 14.77 -2.88 2.10
CA ASP A 62 13.94 -1.86 1.44
C ASP A 62 13.54 -0.72 2.41
N MET A 63 13.19 -1.06 3.65
CA MET A 63 12.85 -0.06 4.67
C MET A 63 14.06 0.79 5.07
N ALA A 64 15.23 0.16 5.22
CA ALA A 64 16.48 0.86 5.51
C ALA A 64 16.85 1.83 4.37
N GLN A 65 16.83 1.35 3.12
CA GLN A 65 17.10 2.17 1.93
C GLN A 65 16.15 3.37 1.84
N ARG A 66 14.85 3.15 2.04
CA ARG A 66 13.85 4.24 2.04
C ARG A 66 14.07 5.25 3.17
N SER A 67 14.52 4.79 4.33
CA SER A 67 14.85 5.67 5.45
C SER A 67 16.05 6.55 5.13
N GLN A 68 17.08 5.99 4.49
CA GLN A 68 18.24 6.76 4.05
C GLN A 68 17.87 7.79 2.97
N GLN A 69 17.04 7.42 1.99
CA GLN A 69 16.55 8.36 0.98
C GLN A 69 15.83 9.56 1.61
N ARG A 70 14.92 9.32 2.55
CA ARG A 70 14.19 10.40 3.27
C ARG A 70 15.08 11.30 4.13
N ARG A 71 16.27 10.83 4.53
CA ARG A 71 17.25 11.64 5.29
C ARG A 71 18.19 12.43 4.39
N ALA A 72 18.32 12.00 3.14
CA ALA A 72 19.17 12.64 2.14
C ALA A 72 18.40 13.69 1.30
N GLU A 73 17.07 13.64 1.31
CA GLU A 73 16.16 14.73 0.87
C GLU A 73 16.12 15.87 1.90
#